data_AF-A0A7R7I0Y8-F1
#
_entry.id   AF-A0A7R7I0Y8-F1
#
_cell.length_a   1.000
_cell.length_b   1.000
_cell.length_c   1.000
_cell.angle_alpha   90.00
_cell.angle_beta   90.00
_cell.angle_gamma   90.00
#
_symmetry.space_group_name_H-M   'P 1'
#
loop_
_entity.id
_entity.type
_entity.pdbx_description
1 polymer ?
#
loop_
_entity_poly.entity_id
_entity_poly.type
_entity_poly.pdbx_seq_one_letter_code
_entity_poly.pdbx_strand_id
1 'polypeptide(L)'
;MLTGIDPAVVLFRLWLGPILLVTVLVVAALARQVAGRWWAGPVTAGVAVLARPLLPGGPAAVPGGSPVSLLSPSETYLLPFLILLTALCVELVRDRPLGRGWFLVGPLALACAGAKASGLPVLIAGVAVASVARFVVTRTVGRRALLALGVLVAALGAGLAVFVGGGAGGLSPQALSELQWIAPYAHTIAPHAPTAPGPLPPGLATAGTKGWLFALGIVGWWLLLQSPRLVGLATLGRRPGRTDPAVWLLAGATVAGTGAMWSLFHPSDSQAYFLLPVLPFAALLTVLLLPVAATERYWRPVLAAGAAGLVLAGVLRLVAGRHGPGPASTYRGWAAGLAGPVLVALAVAAALVVGWWLACRYRPGGARLPGARLRGAGRPGAGWRGVRLRGAGVPVAVAVLLGASLGAGAIGVLPRAARVVTGVPAPKAGSRPVTAAEIRAARWLDAHAGPTDVVATNVHCLRLVTRPYCDSRAFWVSGFGGHRTLVESWGYTDAAVAAHGRHGHSYPRQPFADPALFALDERAFAAPDAATLAELRHRYRVRWLFADRRAGPVAARLGRYARLQHTDGPAAIYQLWP
;
A
#
# COMPACT_ATOMS: atom_id res chain seq x y z
N MET A 1 -12.66 -1.68 25.42
CA MET A 1 -11.63 -2.14 24.46
C MET A 1 -10.78 -3.24 25.06
N LEU A 2 -10.22 -4.14 24.25
CA LEU A 2 -9.50 -5.35 24.70
C LEU A 2 -8.24 -5.10 25.55
N THR A 3 -7.52 -3.99 25.33
CA THR A 3 -6.22 -3.71 25.98
C THR A 3 -6.27 -2.57 27.01
N GLY A 4 -7.37 -1.85 27.11
CA GLY A 4 -7.49 -0.64 27.94
C GLY A 4 -6.66 0.57 27.49
N ILE A 5 -5.98 0.49 26.34
CA ILE A 5 -5.17 1.60 25.80
C ILE A 5 -6.06 2.50 24.92
N ASP A 6 -5.98 3.82 25.13
CA ASP A 6 -6.67 4.82 24.30
C ASP A 6 -6.32 4.64 22.80
N PRO A 7 -7.30 4.57 21.88
CA PRO A 7 -7.06 4.37 20.46
C PRO A 7 -6.19 5.43 19.81
N ALA A 8 -6.25 6.68 20.28
CA ALA A 8 -5.40 7.74 19.75
C ALA A 8 -3.95 7.51 20.17
N VAL A 9 -3.70 7.01 21.39
CA VAL A 9 -2.36 6.56 21.79
C VAL A 9 -1.89 5.42 20.90
N VAL A 10 -2.74 4.43 20.63
CA VAL A 10 -2.41 3.34 19.70
C VAL A 10 -2.06 3.92 18.33
N LEU A 11 -2.97 4.66 17.69
CA LEU A 11 -2.82 5.12 16.32
C LEU A 11 -1.66 6.11 16.13
N PHE A 12 -1.51 7.09 17.03
CA PHE A 12 -0.55 8.19 16.85
C PHE A 12 0.81 7.93 17.50
N ARG A 13 0.92 7.02 18.47
CA ARG A 13 2.19 6.75 19.18
C ARG A 13 2.72 5.33 19.00
N LEU A 14 1.85 4.33 19.16
CA LEU A 14 2.30 2.93 19.23
C LEU A 14 2.22 2.19 17.90
N TRP A 15 1.44 2.70 16.95
CA TRP A 15 1.16 2.01 15.71
C TRP A 15 2.24 2.29 14.67
N LEU A 16 2.20 3.44 13.98
CA LEU A 16 3.03 3.59 12.77
C LEU A 16 4.54 3.52 13.03
N GLY A 17 5.07 4.30 13.98
CA GLY A 17 6.51 4.38 14.23
C GLY A 17 7.11 3.02 14.63
N PRO A 18 6.62 2.39 15.73
CA PRO A 18 7.11 1.09 16.17
C PRO A 18 6.92 -0.01 15.12
N ILE A 19 5.76 -0.10 14.45
CA ILE A 19 5.51 -1.12 13.43
C ILE A 19 6.46 -0.96 12.24
N LEU A 20 6.75 0.27 11.81
CA LEU A 20 7.72 0.51 10.74
C LEU A 20 9.14 0.11 11.15
N LEU A 21 9.55 0.42 12.38
CA LEU A 21 10.86 0.01 12.88
C LEU A 21 10.99 -1.51 12.88
N VAL A 22 9.99 -2.24 13.42
CA VAL A 22 9.99 -3.70 13.41
C VAL A 22 10.01 -4.22 11.97
N THR A 23 9.22 -3.64 11.07
CA THR A 23 9.19 -3.99 9.64
C THR A 23 10.59 -3.88 9.01
N VAL A 24 11.28 -2.75 9.22
CA VAL A 24 12.66 -2.55 8.72
C VAL A 24 13.60 -3.64 9.24
N LEU A 25 13.52 -3.96 10.52
CA LEU A 25 14.38 -4.97 11.15
C LEU A 25 14.11 -6.38 10.60
N VAL A 26 12.83 -6.78 10.48
CA VAL A 26 12.51 -8.12 9.96
C VAL A 26 12.78 -8.24 8.46
N VAL A 27 12.62 -7.18 7.66
CA VAL A 27 13.04 -7.16 6.26
C VAL A 27 14.55 -7.33 6.16
N ALA A 28 15.32 -6.61 6.98
CA ALA A 28 16.77 -6.74 7.00
C ALA A 28 17.22 -8.16 7.40
N ALA A 29 16.54 -8.76 8.38
CA ALA A 29 16.80 -10.13 8.83
C ALA A 29 16.50 -11.15 7.73
N LEU A 30 15.33 -11.08 7.08
CA LEU A 30 14.94 -11.93 5.96
C LEU A 30 15.94 -11.81 4.80
N ALA A 31 16.31 -10.58 4.44
CA ALA A 31 17.26 -10.32 3.37
C ALA A 31 18.63 -10.94 3.66
N ARG A 32 19.13 -10.81 4.90
CA ARG A 32 20.38 -11.45 5.34
C ARG A 32 20.29 -12.97 5.28
N GLN A 33 19.17 -13.56 5.71
CA GLN A 33 18.94 -15.01 5.70
C GLN A 33 18.89 -15.59 4.28
N VAL A 34 18.25 -14.88 3.34
CA VAL A 34 18.15 -15.33 1.95
C VAL A 34 19.46 -15.11 1.20
N ALA A 35 20.05 -13.92 1.31
CA ALA A 35 21.26 -13.55 0.56
C ALA A 35 22.56 -14.13 1.16
N GLY A 36 22.55 -14.50 2.45
CA GLY A 36 23.73 -14.92 3.19
C GLY A 36 24.75 -13.79 3.43
N ARG A 37 24.34 -12.52 3.35
CA ARG A 37 25.23 -11.35 3.46
C ARG A 37 24.67 -10.25 4.32
N TRP A 38 25.52 -9.64 5.12
CA TRP A 38 25.12 -8.57 6.05
C TRP A 38 24.59 -7.34 5.32
N TRP A 39 25.26 -6.90 4.24
CA TRP A 39 24.90 -5.67 3.54
C TRP A 39 23.55 -5.74 2.83
N ALA A 40 23.10 -6.95 2.47
CA ALA A 40 21.80 -7.15 1.83
C ALA A 40 20.65 -6.72 2.75
N GLY A 41 20.82 -6.89 4.07
CA GLY A 41 19.86 -6.47 5.09
C GLY A 41 19.46 -4.99 4.99
N PRO A 42 20.36 -4.04 5.29
CA PRO A 42 20.05 -2.62 5.26
C PRO A 42 19.68 -2.11 3.86
N VAL A 43 20.28 -2.65 2.79
CA VAL A 43 19.93 -2.26 1.42
C VAL A 43 18.50 -2.65 1.08
N THR A 44 18.10 -3.91 1.32
CA THR A 44 16.73 -4.36 1.06
C THR A 44 15.73 -3.63 1.94
N ALA A 45 16.02 -3.41 3.23
CA ALA A 45 15.11 -2.70 4.12
C ALA A 45 14.89 -1.24 3.68
N GLY A 46 15.96 -0.54 3.29
CA GLY A 46 15.86 0.81 2.74
C GLY A 46 15.04 0.84 1.45
N VAL A 47 15.28 -0.08 0.52
CA VAL A 47 14.53 -0.17 -0.74
C VAL A 47 13.05 -0.53 -0.49
N ALA A 48 12.76 -1.51 0.37
CA ALA A 48 11.40 -1.95 0.64
C ALA A 48 10.50 -0.83 1.19
N VAL A 49 11.05 0.01 2.08
CA VAL A 49 10.27 1.06 2.76
C VAL A 49 10.27 2.38 1.97
N LEU A 50 11.43 2.80 1.45
CA LEU A 50 11.58 4.14 0.87
C LEU A 50 11.34 4.15 -0.64
N ALA A 51 11.67 3.07 -1.36
CA ALA A 51 11.67 3.10 -2.80
C ALA A 51 10.23 3.23 -3.35
N ARG A 52 10.06 4.02 -4.41
CA ARG A 52 8.77 4.30 -5.07
C ARG A 52 8.82 3.86 -6.53
N PRO A 53 7.66 3.64 -7.21
CA PRO A 53 7.67 3.46 -8.65
C PRO A 53 8.44 4.61 -9.33
N LEU A 54 9.04 4.33 -10.48
CA LEU A 54 9.67 5.39 -11.28
C LEU A 54 8.63 6.49 -11.56
N LEU A 55 9.04 7.75 -11.63
CA LEU A 55 8.17 8.90 -11.92
C LEU A 55 7.05 9.20 -10.89
N PRO A 56 7.39 9.48 -9.62
CA PRO A 56 6.39 9.89 -8.64
C PRO A 56 5.75 11.23 -9.07
N GLY A 57 4.43 11.21 -9.27
CA GLY A 57 3.67 12.37 -9.74
C GLY A 57 3.75 12.59 -11.25
N GLY A 58 3.95 11.52 -12.02
CA GLY A 58 3.61 11.49 -13.45
C GLY A 58 2.12 11.75 -13.72
N PRO A 59 1.71 11.80 -14.99
CA PRO A 59 0.35 12.24 -15.37
C PRO A 59 -0.74 11.29 -14.88
N ALA A 60 -0.39 10.06 -14.50
CA ALA A 60 -1.27 9.09 -13.87
C ALA A 60 -0.66 8.58 -12.56
N ALA A 61 -1.49 8.48 -11.52
CA ALA A 61 -1.12 7.76 -10.31
C ALA A 61 -0.96 6.27 -10.62
N VAL A 62 0.01 5.64 -9.97
CA VAL A 62 0.34 4.23 -10.16
C VAL A 62 -0.03 3.47 -8.89
N PRO A 63 -0.95 2.51 -8.97
CA PRO A 63 -1.23 1.60 -7.88
C PRO A 63 0.02 0.85 -7.43
N GLY A 64 0.10 0.50 -6.15
CA GLY A 64 1.29 -0.15 -5.60
C GLY A 64 2.39 0.83 -5.20
N GLY A 65 2.06 2.01 -4.69
CA GLY A 65 3.06 3.06 -4.40
C GLY A 65 4.05 2.72 -3.27
N SER A 66 3.61 2.10 -2.18
CA SER A 66 4.45 1.70 -1.04
C SER A 66 3.74 0.66 -0.19
N PRO A 67 4.49 -0.27 0.45
CA PRO A 67 3.90 -1.22 1.39
C PRO A 67 3.33 -0.53 2.64
N VAL A 68 3.77 0.70 2.93
CA VAL A 68 3.31 1.47 4.09
C VAL A 68 2.12 2.34 3.71
N SER A 69 0.98 2.12 4.35
CA SER A 69 -0.25 2.87 4.12
C SER A 69 -0.83 3.42 5.43
N LEU A 70 -0.95 4.75 5.49
CA LEU A 70 -1.71 5.44 6.54
C LEU A 70 -3.22 5.28 6.35
N LEU A 71 -3.66 5.12 5.10
CA LEU A 71 -5.08 4.96 4.76
C LEU A 71 -5.61 3.55 5.06
N SER A 72 -4.71 2.57 5.23
CA SER A 72 -5.05 1.22 5.65
C SER A 72 -4.12 0.80 6.78
N PRO A 73 -4.47 1.13 8.03
CA PRO A 73 -3.61 0.80 9.15
C PRO A 73 -3.32 -0.70 9.30
N SER A 74 -4.33 -1.52 8.99
CA SER A 74 -4.26 -2.97 8.88
C SER A 74 -3.16 -3.47 7.94
N GLU A 75 -2.92 -2.78 6.81
CA GLU A 75 -1.90 -3.19 5.83
C GLU A 75 -0.49 -3.02 6.39
N THR A 76 -0.20 -1.85 6.97
CA THR A 76 1.12 -1.62 7.57
C THR A 76 1.34 -2.54 8.78
N TYR A 77 0.28 -2.82 9.54
CA TYR A 77 0.33 -3.74 10.69
C TYR A 77 0.61 -5.20 10.29
N LEU A 78 0.17 -5.63 9.11
CA LEU A 78 0.43 -6.98 8.57
C LEU A 78 1.93 -7.23 8.30
N LEU A 79 2.65 -6.21 7.79
CA LEU A 79 4.02 -6.36 7.28
C LEU A 79 4.99 -7.13 8.19
N PRO A 80 5.16 -6.77 9.49
CA PRO A 80 6.13 -7.45 10.33
C PRO A 80 5.81 -8.93 10.52
N PHE A 81 4.52 -9.28 10.68
CA PHE A 81 4.08 -10.68 10.82
C PHE A 81 4.32 -11.46 9.54
N LEU A 82 3.94 -10.89 8.38
CA LEU A 82 4.10 -11.56 7.10
C LEU A 82 5.56 -11.80 6.77
N ILE A 83 6.43 -10.82 6.99
CA ILE A 83 7.86 -10.92 6.69
C ILE A 83 8.56 -11.92 7.64
N LEU A 84 8.19 -11.91 8.93
CA LEU A 84 8.69 -12.88 9.89
C LEU A 84 8.22 -14.31 9.56
N LEU A 85 6.95 -14.47 9.20
CA LEU A 85 6.41 -15.76 8.76
C LEU A 85 7.11 -16.25 7.49
N THR A 86 7.36 -15.37 6.53
CA THR A 86 8.16 -15.66 5.33
C THR A 86 9.57 -16.13 5.69
N ALA A 87 10.23 -15.52 6.68
CA ALA A 87 11.56 -15.95 7.14
C ALA A 87 11.54 -17.40 7.69
N LEU A 88 10.48 -17.79 8.41
CA LEU A 88 10.28 -19.18 8.81
C LEU A 88 10.03 -20.09 7.60
N CYS A 89 9.16 -19.66 6.68
CA CYS A 89 8.86 -20.41 5.47
C CYS A 89 10.10 -20.61 4.57
N VAL A 90 11.06 -19.68 4.54
CA VAL A 90 12.34 -19.83 3.82
C VAL A 90 13.11 -21.06 4.28
N GLU A 91 13.20 -21.31 5.60
CA GLU A 91 13.86 -22.52 6.10
C GLU A 91 13.04 -23.77 5.75
N LEU A 92 11.71 -23.70 5.84
CA LEU A 92 10.81 -24.82 5.55
C LEU A 92 10.85 -25.24 4.07
N VAL A 93 10.88 -24.31 3.12
CA VAL A 93 11.00 -24.63 1.68
C VAL A 93 12.41 -25.10 1.30
N ARG A 94 13.43 -24.67 2.05
CA ARG A 94 14.78 -25.24 2.02
C ARG A 94 14.87 -26.58 2.76
N ASP A 95 13.77 -27.05 3.36
CA ASP A 95 13.64 -28.30 4.13
C ASP A 95 14.60 -28.38 5.32
N ARG A 96 14.83 -27.24 5.97
CA ARG A 96 15.61 -27.12 7.20
C ARG A 96 14.71 -27.15 8.43
N PRO A 97 15.16 -27.71 9.57
CA PRO A 97 14.35 -27.81 10.77
C PRO A 97 14.22 -26.44 11.45
N LEU A 98 13.00 -26.07 11.87
CA LEU A 98 12.77 -24.87 12.69
C LEU A 98 12.93 -25.11 14.19
N GLY A 99 12.99 -26.37 14.64
CA GLY A 99 12.92 -26.71 16.05
C GLY A 99 11.67 -26.10 16.71
N ARG A 100 11.86 -25.37 17.81
CA ARG A 100 10.79 -24.66 18.53
C ARG A 100 10.12 -23.54 17.71
N GLY A 101 10.75 -23.07 16.63
CA GLY A 101 10.17 -22.06 15.74
C GLY A 101 8.87 -22.50 15.07
N TRP A 102 8.59 -23.81 15.00
CA TRP A 102 7.31 -24.34 14.50
C TRP A 102 6.10 -23.83 15.26
N PHE A 103 6.22 -23.58 16.58
CA PHE A 103 5.13 -23.04 17.39
C PHE A 103 4.70 -21.63 16.98
N LEU A 104 5.53 -20.92 16.20
CA LEU A 104 5.21 -19.57 15.71
C LEU A 104 4.47 -19.57 14.37
N VAL A 105 4.54 -20.65 13.58
CA VAL A 105 3.99 -20.67 12.21
C VAL A 105 2.47 -20.46 12.21
N GLY A 106 1.75 -21.23 13.01
CA GLY A 106 0.28 -21.13 13.12
C GLY A 106 -0.18 -19.77 13.68
N PRO A 107 0.30 -19.33 14.86
CA PRO A 107 -0.05 -18.03 15.42
C PRO A 107 0.28 -16.85 14.53
N LEU A 108 1.45 -16.83 13.87
CA LEU A 108 1.79 -15.76 12.91
C LEU A 108 0.89 -15.80 11.68
N ALA A 109 0.51 -16.99 11.19
CA ALA A 109 -0.43 -17.11 10.08
C ALA A 109 -1.82 -16.57 10.45
N LEU A 110 -2.34 -16.90 11.64
CA LEU A 110 -3.59 -16.33 12.16
C LEU A 110 -3.48 -14.82 12.37
N ALA A 111 -2.36 -14.33 12.88
CA ALA A 111 -2.11 -12.89 13.02
C ALA A 111 -2.10 -12.19 11.66
N CYS A 112 -1.50 -12.78 10.63
CA CYS A 112 -1.57 -12.26 9.26
C CYS A 112 -3.01 -12.21 8.74
N ALA A 113 -3.77 -13.31 8.91
CA ALA A 113 -5.16 -13.39 8.46
C ALA A 113 -6.06 -12.35 9.16
N GLY A 114 -5.88 -12.15 10.46
CA GLY A 114 -6.61 -11.16 11.25
C GLY A 114 -6.14 -9.71 11.04
N ALA A 115 -4.86 -9.50 10.73
CA ALA A 115 -4.33 -8.17 10.41
C ALA A 115 -4.86 -7.69 9.07
N LYS A 116 -4.75 -8.49 8.01
CA LYS A 116 -5.26 -8.18 6.67
C LYS A 116 -5.41 -9.46 5.84
N ALA A 117 -6.63 -9.71 5.36
CA ALA A 117 -6.97 -10.93 4.62
C ALA A 117 -6.19 -11.14 3.30
N SER A 118 -5.55 -10.09 2.74
CA SER A 118 -4.79 -10.17 1.49
C SER A 118 -3.36 -10.73 1.63
N GLY A 119 -2.78 -10.71 2.85
CA GLY A 119 -1.37 -11.06 3.05
C GLY A 119 -1.07 -12.56 3.05
N LEU A 120 -1.90 -13.37 3.71
CA LEU A 120 -1.66 -14.80 3.84
C LEU A 120 -1.84 -15.57 2.51
N PRO A 121 -2.84 -15.29 1.65
CA PRO A 121 -3.02 -15.97 0.37
C PRO A 121 -1.79 -15.89 -0.57
N VAL A 122 -1.13 -14.74 -0.62
CA VAL A 122 0.06 -14.56 -1.48
C VAL A 122 1.27 -15.34 -0.97
N LEU A 123 1.42 -15.48 0.35
CA LEU A 123 2.48 -16.32 0.92
C LEU A 123 2.20 -17.82 0.69
N ILE A 124 0.94 -18.25 0.82
CA ILE A 124 0.52 -19.62 0.47
C ILE A 124 0.90 -19.94 -0.98
N ALA A 125 0.58 -19.03 -1.92
CA ALA A 125 0.97 -19.18 -3.32
C ALA A 125 2.50 -19.26 -3.50
N GLY A 126 3.26 -18.44 -2.78
CA GLY A 126 4.72 -18.50 -2.75
C GLY A 126 5.25 -19.87 -2.28
N VAL A 127 4.77 -20.39 -1.16
CA VAL A 127 5.16 -21.71 -0.63
C VAL A 127 4.79 -22.83 -1.59
N ALA A 128 3.62 -22.76 -2.23
CA ALA A 128 3.18 -23.73 -3.23
C ALA A 128 4.11 -23.72 -4.46
N VAL A 129 4.39 -22.54 -5.03
CA VAL A 129 5.32 -22.38 -6.16
C VAL A 129 6.71 -22.89 -5.81
N ALA A 130 7.23 -22.58 -4.62
CA ALA A 130 8.52 -23.08 -4.16
C ALA A 130 8.56 -24.61 -4.04
N SER A 131 7.48 -25.21 -3.55
CA SER A 131 7.34 -26.67 -3.40
C SER A 131 7.31 -27.36 -4.76
N VAL A 132 6.53 -26.83 -5.72
CA VAL A 132 6.48 -27.31 -7.11
C VAL A 132 7.84 -27.15 -7.77
N ALA A 133 8.47 -25.97 -7.66
CA ALA A 133 9.77 -25.71 -8.26
C ALA A 133 10.85 -26.65 -7.71
N ARG A 134 10.85 -26.87 -6.39
CA ARG A 134 11.76 -27.85 -5.76
C ARG A 134 11.53 -29.25 -6.32
N PHE A 135 10.28 -29.69 -6.42
CA PHE A 135 9.95 -30.99 -7.00
C PHE A 135 10.42 -31.08 -8.45
N VAL A 136 10.17 -30.06 -9.29
CA VAL A 136 10.60 -30.04 -10.69
C VAL A 136 12.12 -30.08 -10.83
N VAL A 137 12.84 -29.28 -10.03
CA VAL A 137 14.31 -29.11 -10.13
C VAL A 137 15.08 -30.26 -9.49
N THR A 138 14.65 -30.74 -8.33
CA THR A 138 15.39 -31.74 -7.53
C THR A 138 14.72 -33.11 -7.50
N ARG A 139 13.49 -33.24 -7.98
CA ARG A 139 12.64 -34.45 -7.84
C ARG A 139 12.39 -34.88 -6.40
N THR A 140 12.59 -33.98 -5.44
CA THR A 140 12.33 -34.23 -4.01
C THR A 140 11.12 -33.45 -3.51
N VAL A 141 10.33 -34.08 -2.65
CA VAL A 141 9.19 -33.45 -1.98
C VAL A 141 9.62 -33.00 -0.58
N GLY A 142 9.61 -31.69 -0.34
CA GLY A 142 9.91 -31.12 0.97
C GLY A 142 8.73 -31.29 1.93
N ARG A 143 8.73 -32.34 2.76
CA ARG A 143 7.62 -32.63 3.70
C ARG A 143 7.31 -31.44 4.64
N ARG A 144 8.36 -30.73 5.08
CA ARG A 144 8.23 -29.55 5.94
C ARG A 144 7.49 -28.40 5.24
N ALA A 145 7.75 -28.19 3.95
CA ALA A 145 7.07 -27.18 3.15
C ALA A 145 5.59 -27.53 2.94
N LEU A 146 5.27 -28.81 2.70
CA LEU A 146 3.88 -29.26 2.59
C LEU A 146 3.12 -29.13 3.90
N LEU A 147 3.74 -29.49 5.03
CA LEU A 147 3.16 -29.27 6.35
C LEU A 147 2.90 -27.79 6.61
N ALA A 148 3.88 -26.93 6.27
CA ALA A 148 3.71 -25.48 6.37
C ALA A 148 2.54 -25.01 5.53
N LEU A 149 2.44 -25.45 4.26
CA LEU A 149 1.34 -25.12 3.38
C LEU A 149 -0.02 -25.51 3.99
N GLY A 150 -0.12 -26.71 4.55
CA GLY A 150 -1.33 -27.17 5.25
C GLY A 150 -1.70 -26.27 6.44
N VAL A 151 -0.72 -25.91 7.28
CA VAL A 151 -0.93 -25.00 8.42
C VAL A 151 -1.36 -23.61 7.96
N LEU A 152 -0.73 -23.06 6.92
CA LEU A 152 -1.08 -21.75 6.37
C LEU A 152 -2.50 -21.74 5.79
N VAL A 153 -2.88 -22.79 5.06
CA VAL A 153 -4.25 -22.94 4.51
C VAL A 153 -5.27 -23.11 5.63
N ALA A 154 -4.97 -23.91 6.65
CA ALA A 154 -5.85 -24.06 7.82
C ALA A 154 -6.02 -22.74 8.58
N ALA A 155 -4.95 -21.98 8.77
CA ALA A 155 -4.99 -20.65 9.38
C ALA A 155 -5.76 -19.64 8.53
N LEU A 156 -5.65 -19.70 7.21
CA LEU A 156 -6.47 -18.89 6.31
C LEU A 156 -7.95 -19.26 6.46
N GLY A 157 -8.30 -20.54 6.43
CA GLY A 157 -9.67 -21.02 6.62
C GLY A 157 -10.26 -20.58 7.95
N ALA A 158 -9.52 -20.73 9.05
CA ALA A 158 -9.91 -20.25 10.37
C ALA A 158 -10.07 -18.72 10.40
N GLY A 159 -9.13 -17.98 9.80
CA GLY A 159 -9.22 -16.53 9.69
C GLY A 159 -10.44 -16.07 8.89
N LEU A 160 -10.77 -16.74 7.79
CA LEU A 160 -11.98 -16.48 7.01
C LEU A 160 -13.23 -16.76 7.85
N ALA A 161 -13.30 -17.89 8.56
CA ALA A 161 -14.45 -18.24 9.38
C ALA A 161 -14.69 -17.26 10.55
N VAL A 162 -13.62 -16.69 11.12
CA VAL A 162 -13.72 -15.80 12.28
C VAL A 162 -13.89 -14.33 11.87
N PHE A 163 -13.17 -13.88 10.83
CA PHE A 163 -13.08 -12.47 10.48
C PHE A 163 -13.87 -12.07 9.23
N VAL A 164 -14.32 -13.01 8.41
CA VAL A 164 -15.06 -12.72 7.18
C VAL A 164 -16.53 -13.11 7.34
N GLY A 165 -17.40 -12.10 7.40
CA GLY A 165 -18.85 -12.28 7.55
C GLY A 165 -19.58 -12.75 6.29
N GLY A 166 -18.89 -12.90 5.15
CA GLY A 166 -19.48 -13.38 3.90
C GLY A 166 -20.52 -12.42 3.32
N GLY A 167 -20.08 -11.29 2.78
CA GLY A 167 -20.96 -10.23 2.29
C GLY A 167 -20.47 -9.54 1.01
N ALA A 168 -21.17 -8.48 0.60
CA ALA A 168 -20.91 -7.78 -0.65
C ALA A 168 -19.54 -7.05 -0.69
N GLY A 169 -18.86 -6.92 0.46
CA GLY A 169 -17.46 -6.47 0.55
C GLY A 169 -16.41 -7.46 0.04
N GLY A 170 -16.81 -8.60 -0.51
CA GLY A 170 -15.90 -9.60 -1.09
C GLY A 170 -15.22 -9.15 -2.39
N LEU A 171 -14.27 -9.96 -2.85
CA LEU A 171 -13.60 -9.79 -4.14
C LEU A 171 -14.32 -10.60 -5.22
N SER A 172 -14.46 -10.04 -6.41
CA SER A 172 -14.96 -10.77 -7.59
C SER A 172 -13.86 -10.93 -8.64
N PRO A 173 -13.82 -12.03 -9.41
CA PRO A 173 -12.87 -12.16 -10.51
C PRO A 173 -13.17 -11.13 -11.61
N GLN A 174 -12.12 -10.44 -12.07
CA GLN A 174 -12.15 -9.54 -13.22
C GLN A 174 -10.74 -9.33 -13.74
N ALA A 175 -10.47 -9.75 -14.97
CA ALA A 175 -9.16 -9.51 -15.57
C ALA A 175 -8.97 -8.02 -15.86
N LEU A 176 -7.75 -7.53 -15.63
CA LEU A 176 -7.36 -6.13 -15.81
C LEU A 176 -8.16 -5.12 -14.97
N SER A 177 -8.73 -5.55 -13.84
CA SER A 177 -9.59 -4.75 -12.96
C SER A 177 -8.98 -3.39 -12.57
N GLU A 178 -7.68 -3.38 -12.32
CA GLU A 178 -6.91 -2.20 -11.92
C GLU A 178 -6.99 -1.04 -12.92
N LEU A 179 -7.26 -1.32 -14.20
CA LEU A 179 -7.42 -0.28 -15.22
C LEU A 179 -8.50 0.74 -14.83
N GLN A 180 -9.56 0.32 -14.14
CA GLN A 180 -10.65 1.21 -13.72
C GLN A 180 -10.19 2.34 -12.78
N TRP A 181 -9.08 2.13 -12.07
CA TRP A 181 -8.52 3.07 -11.10
C TRP A 181 -7.38 3.93 -11.68
N ILE A 182 -7.03 3.71 -12.95
CA ILE A 182 -5.97 4.42 -13.65
C ILE A 182 -6.60 5.45 -14.60
N ALA A 183 -6.40 6.74 -14.27
CA ALA A 183 -7.01 7.89 -14.97
C ALA A 183 -6.95 7.82 -16.52
N PRO A 184 -5.83 7.46 -17.18
CA PRO A 184 -5.78 7.24 -18.61
C PRO A 184 -6.91 6.35 -19.16
N TYR A 185 -7.19 5.23 -18.50
CA TYR A 185 -8.24 4.31 -18.92
C TYR A 185 -9.63 4.89 -18.62
N ALA A 186 -9.85 5.32 -17.37
CA ALA A 186 -11.12 5.84 -16.89
C ALA A 186 -11.60 7.09 -17.66
N HIS A 187 -10.67 7.89 -18.19
CA HIS A 187 -11.02 9.12 -18.93
C HIS A 187 -11.20 8.90 -20.44
N THR A 188 -10.82 7.74 -20.99
CA THR A 188 -10.81 7.51 -22.46
C THR A 188 -11.68 6.35 -22.91
N ILE A 189 -11.53 5.18 -22.29
CA ILE A 189 -12.24 3.95 -22.69
C ILE A 189 -13.57 3.85 -21.93
N ALA A 190 -13.55 4.23 -20.65
CA ALA A 190 -14.70 4.12 -19.76
C ALA A 190 -15.14 5.48 -19.17
N PRO A 191 -15.22 6.57 -19.95
CA PRO A 191 -15.59 7.87 -19.41
C PRO A 191 -16.99 7.79 -18.81
N HIS A 192 -17.12 8.26 -17.57
CA HIS A 192 -18.37 8.27 -16.80
C HIS A 192 -18.95 6.88 -16.44
N ALA A 193 -18.30 5.78 -16.82
CA ALA A 193 -18.73 4.45 -16.40
C ALA A 193 -18.47 4.29 -14.89
N PRO A 194 -19.46 3.83 -14.10
CA PRO A 194 -19.21 3.47 -12.72
C PRO A 194 -18.26 2.27 -12.68
N THR A 195 -17.45 2.18 -11.63
CA THR A 195 -16.66 0.98 -11.40
C THR A 195 -17.60 -0.21 -11.19
N ALA A 196 -17.36 -1.33 -11.85
CA ALA A 196 -18.26 -2.48 -11.75
C ALA A 196 -17.52 -3.81 -11.91
N PRO A 197 -18.01 -4.89 -11.26
CA PRO A 197 -17.50 -6.24 -11.46
C PRO A 197 -17.92 -6.78 -12.84
N GLY A 198 -17.18 -7.77 -13.34
CA GLY A 198 -17.42 -8.40 -14.64
C GLY A 198 -16.16 -9.11 -15.13
N PRO A 199 -16.18 -9.82 -16.27
CA PRO A 199 -15.00 -10.52 -16.78
C PRO A 199 -13.86 -9.55 -17.17
N LEU A 200 -14.22 -8.36 -17.66
CA LEU A 200 -13.31 -7.28 -18.03
C LEU A 200 -13.83 -5.95 -17.48
N PRO A 201 -12.98 -4.91 -17.41
CA PRO A 201 -13.40 -3.57 -17.00
C PRO A 201 -14.42 -2.96 -17.97
N PRO A 202 -15.35 -2.11 -17.49
CA PRO A 202 -16.37 -1.48 -18.33
C PRO A 202 -15.80 -0.80 -19.56
N GLY A 203 -16.36 -1.09 -20.75
CA GLY A 203 -15.94 -0.49 -22.02
C GLY A 203 -14.74 -1.16 -22.70
N LEU A 204 -13.94 -1.98 -22.01
CA LEU A 204 -12.77 -2.63 -22.64
C LEU A 204 -13.16 -3.61 -23.75
N ALA A 205 -14.19 -4.43 -23.53
CA ALA A 205 -14.64 -5.43 -24.49
C ALA A 205 -15.05 -4.82 -25.84
N THR A 206 -15.59 -3.60 -25.83
CA THR A 206 -16.09 -2.88 -27.01
C THR A 206 -15.09 -1.83 -27.53
N ALA A 207 -13.90 -1.72 -26.94
CA ALA A 207 -12.96 -0.63 -27.24
C ALA A 207 -12.23 -0.76 -28.60
N GLY A 208 -12.40 -1.89 -29.29
CA GLY A 208 -11.69 -2.23 -30.54
C GLY A 208 -10.17 -2.32 -30.37
N THR A 209 -9.44 -2.52 -31.47
CA THR A 209 -7.98 -2.70 -31.45
C THR A 209 -7.25 -1.53 -30.81
N LYS A 210 -7.66 -0.29 -31.12
CA LYS A 210 -7.03 0.92 -30.58
C LYS A 210 -7.17 1.00 -29.05
N GLY A 211 -8.34 0.69 -28.52
CA GLY A 211 -8.58 0.67 -27.07
C GLY A 211 -7.78 -0.41 -26.36
N TRP A 212 -7.71 -1.61 -26.94
CA TRP A 212 -6.88 -2.70 -26.41
C TRP A 212 -5.38 -2.36 -26.40
N LEU A 213 -4.85 -1.82 -27.49
CA LEU A 213 -3.46 -1.37 -27.56
C LEU A 213 -3.16 -0.29 -26.52
N PHE A 214 -4.10 0.63 -26.30
CA PHE A 214 -3.96 1.66 -25.28
C PHE A 214 -4.00 1.07 -23.86
N ALA A 215 -4.93 0.16 -23.57
CA ALA A 215 -5.01 -0.55 -22.29
C ALA A 215 -3.72 -1.36 -22.00
N LEU A 216 -3.22 -2.10 -22.98
CA LEU A 216 -1.94 -2.81 -22.88
C LEU A 216 -0.77 -1.85 -22.72
N GLY A 217 -0.81 -0.68 -23.36
CA GLY A 217 0.14 0.40 -23.16
C GLY A 217 0.17 0.93 -21.72
N ILE A 218 -1.00 1.04 -21.07
CA ILE A 218 -1.11 1.40 -19.65
C ILE A 218 -0.50 0.30 -18.76
N VAL A 219 -0.76 -0.97 -19.05
CA VAL A 219 -0.15 -2.10 -18.32
C VAL A 219 1.38 -2.11 -18.51
N GLY A 220 1.85 -1.91 -19.74
CA GLY A 220 3.29 -1.82 -20.05
C GLY A 220 3.96 -0.64 -19.35
N TRP A 221 3.28 0.51 -19.30
CA TRP A 221 3.71 1.66 -18.52
C TRP A 221 3.78 1.34 -17.03
N TRP A 222 2.75 0.71 -16.45
CA TRP A 222 2.76 0.29 -15.05
C TRP A 222 3.93 -0.66 -14.75
N LEU A 223 4.17 -1.66 -15.61
CA LEU A 223 5.29 -2.59 -15.48
C LEU A 223 6.64 -1.87 -15.53
N LEU A 224 6.79 -0.90 -16.43
CA LEU A 224 7.99 -0.07 -16.52
C LEU A 224 8.21 0.71 -15.22
N LEU A 225 7.17 1.33 -14.66
CA LEU A 225 7.31 2.10 -13.42
C LEU A 225 7.59 1.22 -12.20
N GLN A 226 7.07 -0.01 -12.19
CA GLN A 226 7.35 -1.00 -11.14
C GLN A 226 8.64 -1.80 -11.39
N SER A 227 9.34 -1.57 -12.50
CA SER A 227 10.54 -2.33 -12.88
C SER A 227 11.64 -2.38 -11.80
N PRO A 228 11.90 -1.35 -10.97
CA PRO A 228 12.89 -1.47 -9.89
C PRO A 228 12.55 -2.54 -8.85
N ARG A 229 11.28 -2.96 -8.78
CA ARG A 229 10.77 -3.96 -7.84
C ARG A 229 10.56 -5.30 -8.53
N LEU A 230 10.10 -5.30 -9.77
CA LEU A 230 9.78 -6.53 -10.50
C LEU A 230 10.97 -7.14 -11.26
N VAL A 231 12.01 -6.36 -11.58
CA VAL A 231 13.19 -6.88 -12.30
C VAL A 231 13.88 -8.01 -11.53
N GLY A 232 13.74 -8.05 -10.21
CA GLY A 232 14.21 -9.13 -9.34
C GLY A 232 13.73 -10.52 -9.75
N LEU A 233 12.60 -10.66 -10.44
CA LEU A 233 12.13 -11.94 -10.98
C LEU A 233 13.15 -12.57 -11.95
N ALA A 234 14.01 -11.78 -12.59
CA ALA A 234 15.10 -12.25 -13.44
C ALA A 234 16.16 -13.07 -12.67
N THR A 235 16.15 -13.07 -11.32
CA THR A 235 16.99 -13.96 -10.50
C THR A 235 16.75 -15.43 -10.82
N LEU A 236 15.52 -15.80 -11.19
CA LEU A 236 15.15 -17.17 -11.58
C LEU A 236 15.84 -17.62 -12.88
N GLY A 237 16.25 -16.67 -13.74
CA GLY A 237 17.04 -16.96 -14.94
C GLY A 237 18.50 -17.35 -14.65
N ARG A 238 18.99 -17.11 -13.42
CA ARG A 238 20.36 -17.44 -13.01
C ARG A 238 20.36 -18.78 -12.27
N ARG A 239 21.35 -19.64 -12.56
CA ARG A 239 21.50 -20.96 -11.90
C ARG A 239 21.29 -20.91 -10.38
N PRO A 240 21.97 -20.02 -9.61
CA PRO A 240 21.80 -19.96 -8.17
C PRO A 240 20.37 -19.66 -7.71
N GLY A 241 19.65 -18.78 -8.43
CA GLY A 241 18.27 -18.45 -8.09
C GLY A 241 17.31 -19.58 -8.46
N ARG A 242 17.52 -20.23 -9.61
CA ARG A 242 16.68 -21.33 -10.08
C ARG A 242 16.73 -22.56 -9.16
N THR A 243 17.84 -22.76 -8.45
CA THR A 243 18.04 -23.90 -7.55
C THR A 243 17.67 -23.63 -6.10
N ASP A 244 17.47 -22.37 -5.69
CA ASP A 244 17.12 -22.01 -4.32
C ASP A 244 15.59 -21.89 -4.16
N PRO A 245 14.92 -22.79 -3.40
CA PRO A 245 13.48 -22.71 -3.17
C PRO A 245 13.02 -21.39 -2.53
N ALA A 246 13.89 -20.70 -1.79
CA ALA A 246 13.56 -19.40 -1.21
C ALA A 246 13.31 -18.32 -2.26
N VAL A 247 14.05 -18.36 -3.38
CA VAL A 247 13.85 -17.42 -4.50
C VAL A 247 12.51 -17.68 -5.19
N TRP A 248 12.14 -18.96 -5.37
CA TRP A 248 10.82 -19.34 -5.88
C TRP A 248 9.68 -18.94 -4.94
N LEU A 249 9.88 -19.00 -3.62
CA LEU A 249 8.90 -18.55 -2.64
C LEU A 249 8.61 -17.06 -2.79
N LEU A 250 9.67 -16.24 -2.80
CA LEU A 250 9.54 -14.78 -2.91
C LEU A 250 8.96 -14.38 -4.27
N ALA A 251 9.39 -15.04 -5.35
CA ALA A 251 8.91 -14.78 -6.70
C ALA A 251 7.45 -15.20 -6.86
N GLY A 252 7.07 -16.39 -6.38
CA GLY A 252 5.71 -16.88 -6.39
C GLY A 252 4.76 -15.95 -5.62
N ALA A 253 5.15 -15.49 -4.43
CA ALA A 253 4.36 -14.51 -3.68
C ALA A 253 4.23 -13.16 -4.41
N THR A 254 5.33 -12.66 -5.00
CA THR A 254 5.33 -11.40 -5.77
C THR A 254 4.41 -11.49 -7.00
N VAL A 255 4.49 -12.59 -7.75
CA VAL A 255 3.65 -12.83 -8.93
C VAL A 255 2.20 -13.03 -8.52
N ALA A 256 1.92 -13.78 -7.45
CA ALA A 256 0.56 -13.98 -6.96
C ALA A 256 -0.07 -12.67 -6.49
N GLY A 257 0.65 -11.84 -5.74
CA GLY A 257 0.15 -10.53 -5.29
C GLY A 257 -0.11 -9.57 -6.44
N THR A 258 0.80 -9.54 -7.43
CA THR A 258 0.61 -8.77 -8.66
C THR A 258 -0.57 -9.29 -9.47
N GLY A 259 -0.67 -10.60 -9.64
CA GLY A 259 -1.76 -11.25 -10.38
C GLY A 259 -3.11 -10.97 -9.74
N ALA A 260 -3.24 -11.16 -8.43
CA ALA A 260 -4.46 -10.90 -7.69
C ALA A 260 -4.92 -9.44 -7.80
N MET A 261 -4.00 -8.47 -7.75
CA MET A 261 -4.33 -7.06 -7.99
C MET A 261 -4.92 -6.86 -9.40
N TRP A 262 -4.35 -7.49 -10.43
CA TRP A 262 -4.81 -7.33 -11.80
C TRP A 262 -6.00 -8.22 -12.17
N SER A 263 -6.34 -9.24 -11.37
CA SER A 263 -7.36 -10.24 -11.71
C SER A 263 -8.57 -10.27 -10.78
N LEU A 264 -8.56 -9.52 -9.69
CA LEU A 264 -9.67 -9.40 -8.74
C LEU A 264 -10.17 -7.96 -8.73
N PHE A 265 -11.47 -7.78 -8.54
CA PHE A 265 -12.12 -6.50 -8.45
C PHE A 265 -12.68 -6.26 -7.06
N HIS A 266 -12.50 -5.04 -6.58
CA HIS A 266 -13.24 -4.48 -5.47
C HIS A 266 -13.63 -3.03 -5.81
N PRO A 267 -14.86 -2.56 -5.46
CA PRO A 267 -15.32 -1.19 -5.74
C PRO A 267 -14.58 -0.08 -4.97
N SER A 268 -13.51 -0.41 -4.25
CA SER A 268 -12.67 0.52 -3.46
C SER A 268 -11.18 0.36 -3.73
N ASP A 269 -10.81 -0.33 -4.80
CA ASP A 269 -9.41 -0.64 -5.10
C ASP A 269 -8.73 -1.56 -4.05
N SER A 270 -9.52 -2.37 -3.34
CA SER A 270 -8.97 -3.23 -2.27
C SER A 270 -8.10 -4.37 -2.80
N GLN A 271 -8.21 -4.73 -4.08
CA GLN A 271 -7.34 -5.72 -4.72
C GLN A 271 -5.86 -5.28 -4.74
N ALA A 272 -5.58 -3.98 -4.69
CA ALA A 272 -4.21 -3.47 -4.59
C ALA A 272 -3.48 -3.93 -3.31
N TYR A 273 -4.22 -4.27 -2.24
CA TYR A 273 -3.65 -4.80 -0.99
C TYR A 273 -3.09 -6.23 -1.11
N PHE A 274 -3.19 -6.89 -2.27
CA PHE A 274 -2.43 -8.12 -2.54
C PHE A 274 -1.00 -7.83 -3.01
N LEU A 275 -0.78 -6.70 -3.69
CA LEU A 275 0.54 -6.28 -4.16
C LEU A 275 1.37 -5.62 -3.05
N LEU A 276 0.75 -4.72 -2.27
CA LEU A 276 1.46 -3.94 -1.25
C LEU A 276 2.32 -4.79 -0.30
N PRO A 277 1.83 -5.89 0.28
CA PRO A 277 2.59 -6.61 1.29
C PRO A 277 3.74 -7.44 0.71
N VAL A 278 3.76 -7.68 -0.61
CA VAL A 278 4.81 -8.43 -1.30
C VAL A 278 5.89 -7.53 -1.94
N LEU A 279 5.73 -6.21 -1.91
CA LEU A 279 6.75 -5.27 -2.38
C LEU A 279 8.12 -5.46 -1.68
N PRO A 280 8.21 -5.77 -0.37
CA PRO A 280 9.49 -6.12 0.26
C PRO A 280 10.14 -7.37 -0.33
N PHE A 281 9.35 -8.37 -0.76
CA PHE A 281 9.87 -9.59 -1.39
C PHE A 281 10.43 -9.27 -2.79
N ALA A 282 9.70 -8.47 -3.56
CA ALA A 282 10.13 -7.97 -4.86
C ALA A 282 11.45 -7.16 -4.74
N ALA A 283 11.53 -6.27 -3.75
CA ALA A 283 12.74 -5.51 -3.43
C ALA A 283 13.93 -6.41 -3.09
N LEU A 284 13.71 -7.45 -2.27
CA LEU A 284 14.75 -8.44 -1.95
C LEU A 284 15.26 -9.14 -3.21
N LEU A 285 14.35 -9.63 -4.06
CA LEU A 285 14.72 -10.26 -5.33
C LEU A 285 15.55 -9.32 -6.22
N THR A 286 15.21 -8.04 -6.31
CA THR A 286 16.03 -7.07 -7.05
C THR A 286 17.43 -6.93 -6.44
N VAL A 287 17.54 -6.85 -5.11
CA VAL A 287 18.85 -6.76 -4.43
C VAL A 287 19.71 -8.00 -4.66
N LEU A 288 19.10 -9.20 -4.77
CA LEU A 288 19.82 -10.43 -5.10
C LEU A 288 20.46 -10.42 -6.50
N LEU A 289 20.03 -9.53 -7.40
CA LEU A 289 20.68 -9.35 -8.70
C LEU A 289 22.03 -8.65 -8.61
N LEU A 290 22.37 -7.98 -7.50
CA LEU A 290 23.68 -7.39 -7.24
C LEU A 290 24.68 -8.48 -6.80
N PRO A 291 25.59 -8.96 -7.68
CA PRO A 291 26.51 -10.04 -7.36
C PRO A 291 27.62 -9.56 -6.41
N VAL A 292 28.13 -10.47 -5.57
CA VAL A 292 29.21 -10.19 -4.59
C VAL A 292 30.42 -9.58 -5.29
N ALA A 293 30.81 -10.20 -6.41
CA ALA A 293 31.98 -9.78 -7.15
C ALA A 293 31.83 -8.34 -7.65
N ALA A 294 30.60 -7.87 -7.90
CA ALA A 294 30.37 -6.47 -8.24
C ALA A 294 30.39 -5.54 -7.03
N THR A 295 30.00 -5.98 -5.83
CA THR A 295 30.11 -5.16 -4.61
C THR A 295 31.52 -5.15 -4.02
N GLU A 296 32.43 -6.04 -4.43
CA GLU A 296 33.83 -6.01 -3.99
C GLU A 296 34.74 -5.39 -5.05
N ARG A 297 34.56 -5.79 -6.33
CA ARG A 297 35.40 -5.32 -7.44
C ARG A 297 34.85 -4.08 -8.14
N TYR A 298 33.54 -3.86 -8.10
CA TYR A 298 32.84 -2.81 -8.86
C TYR A 298 31.96 -1.90 -7.99
N TRP A 299 32.24 -1.82 -6.68
CA TRP A 299 31.40 -1.04 -5.77
C TRP A 299 31.35 0.44 -6.11
N ARG A 300 32.48 1.03 -6.57
CA ARG A 300 32.52 2.43 -7.02
C ARG A 300 31.60 2.66 -8.23
N PRO A 301 31.68 1.90 -9.33
CA PRO A 301 30.70 1.94 -10.41
C PRO A 301 29.25 1.72 -9.96
N VAL A 302 29.00 0.75 -9.07
CA VAL A 302 27.65 0.44 -8.57
C VAL A 302 27.09 1.61 -7.74
N LEU A 303 27.90 2.23 -6.88
CA LEU A 303 27.50 3.42 -6.13
C LEU A 303 27.29 4.63 -7.05
N ALA A 304 28.19 4.85 -8.01
CA ALA A 304 28.05 5.92 -9.00
C ALA A 304 26.77 5.73 -9.85
N ALA A 305 26.45 4.49 -10.21
CA ALA A 305 25.22 4.14 -10.91
C ALA A 305 23.97 4.39 -10.05
N GLY A 306 24.03 4.04 -8.76
CA GLY A 306 22.97 4.39 -7.79
C GLY A 306 22.77 5.90 -7.68
N ALA A 307 23.85 6.67 -7.58
CA ALA A 307 23.82 8.13 -7.56
C ALA A 307 23.26 8.71 -8.87
N ALA A 308 23.64 8.16 -10.02
CA ALA A 308 23.07 8.54 -11.31
C ALA A 308 21.56 8.24 -11.37
N GLY A 309 21.11 7.13 -10.77
CA GLY A 309 19.70 6.84 -10.58
C GLY A 309 18.98 7.91 -9.75
N LEU A 310 19.57 8.39 -8.66
CA LEU A 310 19.01 9.49 -7.85
C LEU A 310 18.85 10.77 -8.67
N VAL A 311 19.87 11.12 -9.47
CA VAL A 311 19.82 12.29 -10.38
C VAL A 311 18.72 12.10 -11.42
N LEU A 312 18.62 10.90 -12.01
CA LEU A 312 17.56 10.55 -12.96
C LEU A 312 16.18 10.77 -12.33
N ALA A 313 15.94 10.36 -11.08
CA ALA A 313 14.68 10.60 -10.40
C ALA A 313 14.35 12.10 -10.28
N GLY A 314 15.36 12.93 -10.00
CA GLY A 314 15.22 14.39 -9.97
C GLY A 314 14.82 14.97 -11.33
N VAL A 315 15.52 14.57 -12.41
CA VAL A 315 15.19 14.98 -13.78
C VAL A 315 13.78 14.55 -14.16
N LEU A 316 13.43 13.30 -13.87
CA LEU A 316 12.11 12.75 -14.14
C LEU A 316 11.00 13.48 -13.41
N ARG A 317 11.23 13.92 -12.16
CA ARG A 317 10.29 14.75 -11.41
C ARG A 317 10.06 16.11 -12.07
N LEU A 318 11.12 16.76 -12.55
CA LEU A 318 11.03 18.06 -13.23
C LEU A 318 10.25 17.96 -14.55
N VAL A 319 10.48 16.89 -15.32
CA VAL A 319 9.81 16.62 -16.59
C VAL A 319 8.34 16.28 -16.38
N ALA A 320 8.05 15.41 -15.40
CA ALA A 320 6.68 15.04 -15.03
C ALA A 320 5.85 16.26 -14.63
N GLY A 321 6.43 17.22 -13.90
CA GLY A 321 5.75 18.47 -13.54
C GLY A 321 5.38 19.36 -14.74
N ARG A 322 6.11 19.26 -15.87
CA ARG A 322 5.83 20.01 -17.11
C ARG A 322 4.78 19.33 -18.00
N HIS A 323 4.70 18.00 -17.94
CA HIS A 323 3.69 17.21 -18.66
C HIS A 323 2.48 16.92 -17.76
N GLY A 324 2.10 17.88 -16.91
CA GLY A 324 0.93 17.78 -16.05
C GLY A 324 -0.34 17.43 -16.84
N PRO A 325 -1.45 17.08 -16.18
CA PRO A 325 -2.67 16.59 -16.84
C PRO A 325 -3.36 17.69 -17.68
N GLY A 326 -2.79 18.05 -18.83
CA GLY A 326 -3.41 18.85 -19.88
C GLY A 326 -4.29 17.98 -20.79
N PRO A 327 -5.21 18.58 -21.56
CA PRO A 327 -6.57 18.08 -21.89
C PRO A 327 -6.67 16.54 -22.04
N ALA A 328 -6.77 15.86 -20.90
CA ALA A 328 -6.45 14.44 -20.75
C ALA A 328 -7.69 13.54 -20.82
N SER A 329 -8.46 13.62 -21.91
CA SER A 329 -9.56 12.68 -22.20
C SER A 329 -9.45 12.01 -23.57
N THR A 330 -8.34 12.22 -24.28
CA THR A 330 -8.09 11.59 -25.58
C THR A 330 -6.96 10.57 -25.51
N TYR A 331 -7.04 9.53 -26.36
CA TYR A 331 -5.97 8.55 -26.53
C TYR A 331 -4.61 9.19 -26.80
N ARG A 332 -4.56 10.19 -27.69
CA ARG A 332 -3.31 10.86 -28.10
C ARG A 332 -2.72 11.67 -26.95
N GLY A 333 -3.55 12.41 -26.21
CA GLY A 333 -3.10 13.21 -25.07
C GLY A 333 -2.48 12.34 -23.98
N TRP A 334 -3.15 11.26 -23.60
CA TRP A 334 -2.60 10.32 -22.62
C TRP A 334 -1.38 9.57 -23.13
N ALA A 335 -1.37 9.10 -24.38
CA ALA A 335 -0.21 8.40 -24.93
C ALA A 335 1.03 9.31 -24.92
N ALA A 336 0.89 10.59 -25.29
CA ALA A 336 1.99 11.56 -25.22
C ALA A 336 2.43 11.83 -23.78
N GLY A 337 1.47 12.00 -22.85
CA GLY A 337 1.75 12.21 -21.43
C GLY A 337 2.50 11.04 -20.78
N LEU A 338 2.12 9.79 -21.12
CA LEU A 338 2.82 8.60 -20.63
C LEU A 338 4.18 8.42 -21.34
N ALA A 339 4.25 8.60 -22.66
CA ALA A 339 5.50 8.37 -23.40
C ALA A 339 6.58 9.42 -23.07
N GLY A 340 6.22 10.70 -22.93
CA GLY A 340 7.17 11.81 -22.76
C GLY A 340 8.20 11.57 -21.65
N PRO A 341 7.77 11.27 -20.41
CA PRO A 341 8.70 10.97 -19.33
C PRO A 341 9.55 9.72 -19.55
N VAL A 342 9.04 8.67 -20.22
CA VAL A 342 9.86 7.51 -20.61
C VAL A 342 10.95 7.93 -21.59
N LEU A 343 10.59 8.68 -22.62
CA LEU A 343 11.54 9.12 -23.65
C LEU A 343 12.65 9.98 -23.05
N VAL A 344 12.31 10.86 -22.11
CA VAL A 344 13.33 11.62 -21.37
C VAL A 344 14.19 10.71 -20.49
N ALA A 345 13.59 9.72 -19.81
CA ALA A 345 14.37 8.74 -19.04
C ALA A 345 15.37 7.99 -19.91
N LEU A 346 14.94 7.54 -21.09
CA LEU A 346 15.77 6.84 -22.06
C LEU A 346 16.86 7.76 -22.63
N ALA A 347 16.55 9.01 -22.94
CA ALA A 347 17.53 9.99 -23.42
C ALA A 347 18.60 10.29 -22.37
N VAL A 348 18.21 10.48 -21.11
CA VAL A 348 19.15 10.69 -19.99
C VAL A 348 20.00 9.43 -19.77
N ALA A 349 19.39 8.24 -19.76
CA ALA A 349 20.11 6.99 -19.65
C ALA A 349 21.12 6.80 -20.80
N ALA A 350 20.72 7.10 -22.04
CA ALA A 350 21.60 7.07 -23.20
C ALA A 350 22.76 8.06 -23.08
N ALA A 351 22.48 9.30 -22.66
CA ALA A 351 23.52 10.32 -22.43
C ALA A 351 24.51 9.91 -21.34
N LEU A 352 24.04 9.30 -20.24
CA LEU A 352 24.90 8.77 -19.18
C LEU A 352 25.78 7.61 -19.68
N VAL A 353 25.22 6.70 -20.49
CA VAL A 353 25.97 5.60 -21.10
C VAL A 353 27.03 6.11 -22.08
N VAL A 354 26.67 7.07 -22.94
CA VAL A 354 27.60 7.69 -23.90
C VAL A 354 28.69 8.47 -23.18
N GLY A 355 28.34 9.30 -22.20
CA GLY A 355 29.30 10.05 -21.39
C GLY A 355 30.26 9.14 -20.64
N TRP A 356 29.77 8.04 -20.07
CA TRP A 356 30.62 7.02 -19.44
C TRP A 356 31.53 6.31 -20.45
N TRP A 357 31.02 5.95 -21.62
CA TRP A 357 31.80 5.35 -22.70
C TRP A 357 32.91 6.28 -23.18
N LEU A 358 32.60 7.56 -23.38
CA LEU A 358 33.56 8.60 -23.75
C LEU A 358 34.61 8.79 -22.65
N ALA A 359 34.23 8.89 -21.37
CA ALA A 359 35.18 9.03 -20.26
C ALA A 359 36.10 7.81 -20.12
N CYS A 360 35.62 6.61 -20.44
CA CYS A 360 36.45 5.39 -20.46
C CYS A 360 37.40 5.37 -21.66
N ARG A 361 37.01 5.95 -22.81
CA ARG A 361 37.85 6.10 -24.01
C ARG A 361 38.87 7.23 -23.90
N TYR A 362 38.48 8.35 -23.28
CA TYR A 362 39.25 9.58 -23.10
C TYR A 362 39.95 9.66 -21.74
N ARG A 363 40.42 8.52 -21.19
CA ARG A 363 41.49 8.62 -20.20
C ARG A 363 42.69 9.20 -20.95
N PRO A 364 43.18 10.42 -20.62
CA PRO A 364 44.34 10.95 -21.31
C PRO A 364 45.45 9.93 -21.17
N GLY A 365 45.90 9.43 -22.33
CA GLY A 365 47.13 8.65 -22.42
C GLY A 365 48.19 9.42 -21.67
N GLY A 366 48.93 8.71 -20.82
CA GLY A 366 49.83 9.31 -19.84
C GLY A 366 50.55 10.53 -20.41
N ALA A 367 50.26 11.70 -19.83
CA ALA A 367 51.29 12.70 -19.65
C ALA A 367 52.43 11.97 -18.93
N ARG A 368 53.45 11.58 -19.70
CA ARG A 368 54.77 11.29 -19.15
C ARG A 368 55.17 12.58 -18.45
N LEU A 369 55.01 12.64 -17.12
CA LEU A 369 55.75 13.60 -16.32
C LEU A 369 57.23 13.33 -16.61
N PRO A 370 57.97 14.25 -17.25
CA PRO A 370 59.40 14.11 -17.39
C PRO A 370 60.00 14.37 -16.02
N GLY A 371 60.61 13.35 -15.40
CA GLY A 371 61.48 13.54 -14.25
C GLY A 371 60.93 13.05 -12.90
N ALA A 372 60.92 11.74 -12.70
CA ALA A 372 61.16 11.16 -11.37
C ALA A 372 61.72 9.74 -11.55
N ARG A 373 63.06 9.65 -11.66
CA ARG A 373 63.78 8.38 -11.52
C ARG A 373 63.73 7.95 -10.06
N LEU A 374 62.69 7.21 -9.68
CA LEU A 374 62.74 6.38 -8.48
C LEU A 374 62.97 4.94 -8.92
N ARG A 375 64.25 4.54 -8.88
CA ARG A 375 64.67 3.14 -8.82
C ARG A 375 64.28 2.61 -7.44
N GLY A 376 63.36 1.65 -7.40
CA GLY A 376 62.95 1.01 -6.15
C GLY A 376 62.01 -0.15 -6.45
N ALA A 377 62.52 -1.36 -6.25
CA ALA A 377 61.92 -2.65 -6.53
C ALA A 377 60.50 -2.86 -5.97
N GLY A 378 59.68 -3.63 -6.70
CA GLY A 378 58.61 -4.44 -6.11
C GLY A 378 57.20 -4.25 -6.68
N ARG A 379 56.85 -5.10 -7.65
CA ARG A 379 55.49 -5.46 -8.13
C ARG A 379 54.75 -4.46 -9.05
N PRO A 380 54.98 -4.51 -10.37
CA PRO A 380 54.06 -3.97 -11.36
C PRO A 380 52.95 -5.01 -11.63
N GLY A 381 51.79 -4.86 -11.00
CA GLY A 381 50.70 -5.82 -11.15
C GLY A 381 49.31 -5.35 -10.74
N ALA A 382 49.04 -4.04 -10.79
CA ALA A 382 47.69 -3.50 -10.57
C ALA A 382 47.26 -2.62 -11.76
N GLY A 383 47.50 -3.12 -12.97
CA GLY A 383 46.98 -2.50 -14.18
C GLY A 383 45.45 -2.58 -14.19
N TRP A 384 44.79 -1.43 -14.09
CA TRP A 384 43.38 -1.22 -14.47
C TRP A 384 43.12 -1.47 -15.98
N ARG A 385 44.01 -2.19 -16.66
CA ARG A 385 43.93 -2.56 -18.07
C ARG A 385 43.36 -3.97 -18.13
N GLY A 386 42.07 -4.07 -18.40
CA GLY A 386 41.41 -5.37 -18.62
C GLY A 386 40.26 -5.69 -17.66
N VAL A 387 39.55 -4.69 -17.12
CA VAL A 387 38.18 -4.96 -16.64
C VAL A 387 37.35 -5.33 -17.86
N ARG A 388 37.24 -6.64 -18.15
CA ARG A 388 36.28 -7.18 -19.12
C ARG A 388 34.88 -6.86 -18.58
N LEU A 389 34.33 -5.73 -19.03
CA LEU A 389 33.01 -5.20 -18.68
C LEU A 389 31.82 -6.10 -19.05
N ARG A 390 32.07 -7.25 -19.70
CA ARG A 390 31.04 -8.21 -20.13
C ARG A 390 30.16 -8.75 -18.98
N GLY A 391 30.53 -8.57 -17.71
CA GLY A 391 29.74 -8.98 -16.55
C GLY A 391 29.18 -7.85 -15.66
N ALA A 392 29.50 -6.57 -15.93
CA ALA A 392 29.14 -5.45 -15.05
C ALA A 392 27.82 -4.74 -15.43
N GLY A 393 27.25 -5.02 -16.61
CA GLY A 393 26.05 -4.35 -17.11
C GLY A 393 24.80 -4.56 -16.25
N VAL A 394 24.52 -5.81 -15.85
CA VAL A 394 23.34 -6.14 -15.01
C VAL A 394 23.42 -5.46 -13.63
N PRO A 395 24.52 -5.58 -12.86
CA PRO A 395 24.65 -4.90 -11.56
C PRO A 395 24.49 -3.39 -11.65
N VAL A 396 25.07 -2.77 -12.68
CA VAL A 396 24.98 -1.32 -12.91
C VAL A 396 23.54 -0.92 -13.23
N ALA A 397 22.86 -1.62 -14.15
CA ALA A 397 21.47 -1.34 -14.48
C ALA A 397 20.54 -1.47 -13.27
N VAL A 398 20.72 -2.53 -12.47
CA VAL A 398 19.97 -2.73 -11.22
C VAL A 398 20.24 -1.60 -10.23
N ALA A 399 21.49 -1.17 -10.08
CA ALA A 399 21.85 -0.06 -9.20
C ALA A 399 21.21 1.27 -9.65
N VAL A 400 21.18 1.57 -10.96
CA VAL A 400 20.47 2.74 -11.49
C VAL A 400 18.98 2.67 -11.16
N LEU A 401 18.33 1.52 -11.38
CA LEU A 401 16.90 1.35 -11.09
C LEU A 401 16.59 1.53 -9.60
N LEU A 402 17.39 0.91 -8.72
CA LEU A 402 17.25 1.06 -7.27
C LEU A 402 17.49 2.51 -6.84
N GLY A 403 18.54 3.16 -7.38
CA GLY A 403 18.82 4.57 -7.14
C GLY A 403 17.68 5.48 -7.57
N ALA A 404 17.11 5.26 -8.75
CA ALA A 404 15.97 6.03 -9.26
C ALA A 404 14.71 5.83 -8.42
N SER A 405 14.44 4.59 -8.00
CA SER A 405 13.31 4.26 -7.13
C SER A 405 13.44 4.86 -5.72
N LEU A 406 14.65 4.83 -5.14
CA LEU A 406 14.96 5.50 -3.87
C LEU A 406 14.88 7.02 -3.99
N GLY A 407 15.38 7.60 -5.08
CA GLY A 407 15.30 9.03 -5.36
C GLY A 407 13.86 9.51 -5.49
N ALA A 408 13.03 8.73 -6.17
CA ALA A 408 11.58 8.95 -6.25
C ALA A 408 10.93 8.96 -4.85
N GLY A 409 11.35 8.05 -3.97
CA GLY A 409 10.96 8.04 -2.55
C GLY A 409 11.41 9.28 -1.78
N ALA A 410 12.69 9.63 -1.90
CA ALA A 410 13.29 10.78 -1.23
C ALA A 410 12.58 12.09 -1.61
N ILE A 411 12.25 12.29 -2.89
CA ILE A 411 11.48 13.45 -3.38
C ILE A 411 10.13 13.57 -2.67
N GLY A 412 9.47 12.46 -2.36
CA GLY A 412 8.20 12.46 -1.64
C GLY A 412 8.31 12.62 -0.12
N VAL A 413 9.41 12.14 0.48
CA VAL A 413 9.58 12.09 1.95
C VAL A 413 10.32 13.33 2.47
N LEU A 414 11.39 13.77 1.82
CA LEU A 414 12.26 14.86 2.31
C LEU A 414 11.50 16.17 2.58
N PRO A 415 10.59 16.66 1.71
CA PRO A 415 9.85 17.90 1.99
C PRO A 415 8.88 17.77 3.18
N ARG A 416 8.47 16.55 3.55
CA ARG A 416 7.63 16.30 4.72
C ARG A 416 8.48 16.20 5.98
N ALA A 417 9.58 15.45 5.92
CA ALA A 417 10.54 15.34 7.00
C ALA A 417 11.12 16.73 7.36
N ALA A 418 11.50 17.53 6.37
CA ALA A 418 11.97 18.89 6.57
C ALA A 418 10.96 19.74 7.33
N ARG A 419 9.67 19.69 6.97
CA ARG A 419 8.61 20.42 7.70
C ARG A 419 8.47 19.99 9.15
N VAL A 420 8.57 18.69 9.42
CA VAL A 420 8.55 18.16 10.79
C VAL A 420 9.73 18.69 11.59
N VAL A 421 10.94 18.64 11.03
CA VAL A 421 12.18 19.10 11.67
C VAL A 421 12.18 20.61 11.88
N THR A 422 11.70 21.39 10.91
CA THR A 422 11.66 22.86 11.00
C THR A 422 10.45 23.38 11.75
N GLY A 423 9.57 22.51 12.26
CA GLY A 423 8.34 22.90 12.93
C GLY A 423 7.35 23.65 12.03
N VAL A 424 7.58 23.70 10.72
CA VAL A 424 6.68 24.36 9.77
C VAL A 424 5.38 23.55 9.73
N PRO A 425 4.25 24.13 10.15
CA PRO A 425 2.98 23.42 10.14
C PRO A 425 2.69 22.91 8.73
N ALA A 426 2.17 21.68 8.65
CA ALA A 426 1.62 21.22 7.38
C ALA A 426 0.59 22.25 6.90
N PRO A 427 0.54 22.58 5.59
CA PRO A 427 -0.50 23.45 5.05
C PRO A 427 -1.84 22.94 5.57
N LYS A 428 -2.70 23.84 6.06
CA LYS A 428 -4.06 23.45 6.44
C LYS A 428 -4.67 22.76 5.21
N ALA A 429 -4.79 21.44 5.24
CA ALA A 429 -5.64 20.73 4.30
C ALA A 429 -7.01 21.41 4.40
N GLY A 430 -7.67 21.65 3.25
CA GLY A 430 -8.97 22.32 3.22
C GLY A 430 -9.94 21.77 4.28
N SER A 431 -10.83 22.63 4.80
CA SER A 431 -11.74 22.40 5.92
C SER A 431 -11.54 21.08 6.67
N ARG A 432 -10.83 21.13 7.81
CA ARG A 432 -10.81 20.00 8.76
C ARG A 432 -12.27 19.59 8.96
N PRO A 433 -12.67 18.34 8.61
CA PRO A 433 -14.05 17.95 8.81
C PRO A 433 -14.37 18.07 10.31
N VAL A 434 -13.52 17.48 11.16
CA VAL A 434 -13.71 17.44 12.61
C VAL A 434 -12.89 18.52 13.33
N THR A 435 -13.51 19.24 14.26
CA THR A 435 -12.88 20.26 15.11
C THR A 435 -12.35 19.68 16.43
N ALA A 436 -11.49 20.42 17.12
CA ALA A 436 -11.01 20.02 18.45
C ALA A 436 -12.15 19.97 19.47
N ALA A 437 -13.17 20.82 19.33
CA ALA A 437 -14.36 20.84 20.19
C ALA A 437 -15.20 19.56 20.02
N GLU A 438 -15.45 19.15 18.77
CA GLU A 438 -16.12 17.88 18.46
C GLU A 438 -15.38 16.66 19.03
N ILE A 439 -14.05 16.62 18.91
CA ILE A 439 -13.24 15.54 19.48
C ILE A 439 -13.33 15.54 21.01
N ARG A 440 -13.29 16.70 21.67
CA ARG A 440 -13.44 16.79 23.13
C ARG A 440 -14.82 16.36 23.59
N ALA A 441 -15.89 16.72 22.87
CA ALA A 441 -17.23 16.23 23.14
C ALA A 441 -17.28 14.69 23.01
N ALA A 442 -16.78 14.12 21.91
CA ALA A 442 -16.79 12.67 21.72
C ALA A 442 -16.02 11.94 22.85
N ARG A 443 -14.88 12.48 23.28
CA ARG A 443 -14.13 11.93 24.43
C ARG A 443 -14.83 12.11 25.77
N TRP A 444 -15.56 13.21 25.95
CA TRP A 444 -16.43 13.37 27.12
C TRP A 444 -17.48 12.26 27.13
N LEU A 445 -18.09 11.93 25.98
CA LEU A 445 -19.05 10.83 25.88
C LEU A 445 -18.42 9.49 26.29
N ASP A 446 -17.25 9.15 25.75
CA ASP A 446 -16.49 7.92 26.09
C ASP A 446 -16.25 7.76 27.60
N ALA A 447 -15.95 8.87 28.28
CA ALA A 447 -15.67 8.87 29.71
C ALA A 447 -16.93 8.75 30.60
N HIS A 448 -18.13 8.98 30.07
CA HIS A 448 -19.36 9.08 30.88
C HIS A 448 -20.46 8.08 30.47
N ALA A 449 -20.40 7.50 29.27
CA ALA A 449 -21.35 6.49 28.83
C ALA A 449 -20.89 5.07 29.21
N GLY A 450 -21.85 4.19 29.45
CA GLY A 450 -21.59 2.79 29.76
C GLY A 450 -21.05 2.01 28.55
N PRO A 451 -20.30 0.91 28.76
CA PRO A 451 -19.64 0.17 27.69
C PRO A 451 -20.60 -0.45 26.67
N THR A 452 -21.87 -0.61 27.04
CA THR A 452 -22.93 -1.18 26.19
C THR A 452 -23.95 -0.15 25.73
N ASP A 453 -23.82 1.12 26.12
CA ASP A 453 -24.73 2.18 25.73
C ASP A 453 -24.69 2.40 24.20
N VAL A 454 -25.83 2.79 23.63
CA VAL A 454 -25.97 3.15 22.21
C VAL A 454 -26.18 4.65 22.07
N VAL A 455 -25.52 5.23 21.07
CA VAL A 455 -25.52 6.67 20.77
C VAL A 455 -26.27 6.92 19.46
N ALA A 456 -27.29 7.78 19.46
CA ALA A 456 -27.84 8.34 18.22
C ALA A 456 -27.05 9.61 17.85
N THR A 457 -26.88 9.89 16.56
CA THR A 457 -26.10 11.05 16.09
C THR A 457 -26.59 11.57 14.74
N ASN A 458 -26.66 12.89 14.56
CA ASN A 458 -26.99 13.49 13.26
C ASN A 458 -25.78 13.61 12.30
N VAL A 459 -24.65 13.01 12.68
CA VAL A 459 -23.38 13.08 11.94
C VAL A 459 -23.25 11.87 11.03
N HIS A 460 -23.60 12.03 9.77
CA HIS A 460 -23.63 10.91 8.81
C HIS A 460 -22.55 11.01 7.73
N CYS A 461 -22.16 12.23 7.37
CA CYS A 461 -21.37 12.50 6.17
C CYS A 461 -19.91 12.89 6.48
N LEU A 462 -18.97 12.44 5.66
CA LEU A 462 -17.53 12.74 5.80
C LEU A 462 -17.24 14.26 5.80
N ARG A 463 -18.08 15.05 5.12
CA ARG A 463 -18.02 16.52 5.08
C ARG A 463 -18.95 17.19 6.11
N LEU A 464 -19.34 16.45 7.14
CA LEU A 464 -20.28 16.74 8.23
C LEU A 464 -21.71 16.97 7.77
N VAL A 465 -21.93 17.88 6.82
CA VAL A 465 -23.29 18.26 6.41
C VAL A 465 -24.05 17.06 5.85
N THR A 466 -25.11 16.68 6.56
CA THR A 466 -26.02 15.61 6.19
C THR A 466 -26.85 16.03 4.98
N ARG A 467 -26.72 15.29 3.89
CA ARG A 467 -27.44 15.50 2.63
C ARG A 467 -27.63 14.17 1.89
N PRO A 468 -28.63 14.05 1.02
CA PRO A 468 -28.81 12.86 0.20
C PRO A 468 -27.53 12.50 -0.57
N TYR A 469 -27.21 11.20 -0.60
CA TYR A 469 -26.08 10.63 -1.36
C TYR A 469 -24.71 11.23 -1.01
N CYS A 470 -24.55 11.76 0.21
CA CYS A 470 -23.25 12.18 0.71
C CYS A 470 -22.30 10.98 0.88
N ASP A 471 -21.00 11.23 1.02
CA ASP A 471 -20.05 10.20 1.43
C ASP A 471 -20.27 9.84 2.91
N SER A 472 -20.95 8.72 3.17
CA SER A 472 -21.41 8.26 4.49
C SER A 472 -20.33 7.57 5.34
N ARG A 473 -19.09 8.06 5.24
CA ARG A 473 -17.91 7.52 5.93
C ARG A 473 -17.49 8.38 7.12
N ALA A 474 -18.45 8.85 7.91
CA ALA A 474 -18.24 9.75 9.05
C ALA A 474 -17.90 9.02 10.36
N PHE A 475 -16.86 8.16 10.38
CA PHE A 475 -16.53 7.23 11.47
C PHE A 475 -16.03 7.86 12.79
N TRP A 476 -16.20 9.17 12.97
CA TRP A 476 -15.47 9.89 14.01
C TRP A 476 -16.23 9.96 15.33
N VAL A 477 -17.58 9.92 15.35
CA VAL A 477 -18.33 9.93 16.62
C VAL A 477 -18.11 8.59 17.32
N SER A 478 -18.30 7.47 16.61
CA SER A 478 -17.95 6.13 17.15
C SER A 478 -16.44 5.98 17.39
N GLY A 479 -15.60 6.51 16.48
CA GLY A 479 -14.15 6.37 16.56
C GLY A 479 -13.49 7.08 17.75
N PHE A 480 -13.92 8.31 18.07
CA PHE A 480 -13.43 9.06 19.25
C PHE A 480 -14.27 8.84 20.50
N GLY A 481 -15.54 8.47 20.34
CA GLY A 481 -16.47 8.25 21.44
C GLY A 481 -16.51 6.82 21.96
N GLY A 482 -15.94 5.83 21.27
CA GLY A 482 -15.78 4.47 21.81
C GLY A 482 -17.07 3.64 21.93
N HIS A 483 -18.22 4.18 21.52
CA HIS A 483 -19.53 3.55 21.67
C HIS A 483 -20.18 3.18 20.33
N ARG A 484 -21.12 2.23 20.40
CA ARG A 484 -21.97 1.84 19.28
C ARG A 484 -22.87 3.02 18.91
N THR A 485 -22.92 3.35 17.63
CA THR A 485 -23.83 4.35 17.08
C THR A 485 -25.04 3.67 16.44
N LEU A 486 -26.22 4.29 16.52
CA LEU A 486 -27.45 3.75 15.94
C LEU A 486 -27.42 3.85 14.41
N VAL A 487 -27.28 5.07 13.90
CA VAL A 487 -27.08 5.38 12.49
C VAL A 487 -25.84 6.27 12.39
N GLU A 488 -24.78 5.72 11.84
CA GLU A 488 -23.56 6.45 11.48
C GLU A 488 -22.86 5.63 10.40
N SER A 489 -22.06 6.27 9.56
CA SER A 489 -20.91 5.56 8.96
C SER A 489 -21.23 4.31 8.13
N TRP A 490 -22.43 4.21 7.55
CA TRP A 490 -22.88 2.98 6.90
C TRP A 490 -22.19 2.67 5.57
N GLY A 491 -21.29 3.55 5.12
CA GLY A 491 -20.60 3.43 3.85
C GLY A 491 -19.82 2.12 3.66
N TYR A 492 -19.56 1.32 4.69
CA TYR A 492 -18.96 -0.03 4.55
C TYR A 492 -19.89 -1.18 4.93
N THR A 493 -21.18 -0.91 5.16
CA THR A 493 -22.17 -1.98 5.38
C THR A 493 -22.33 -2.82 4.12
N ASP A 494 -22.63 -4.11 4.28
CA ASP A 494 -22.86 -5.00 3.15
C ASP A 494 -23.97 -4.48 2.22
N ALA A 495 -25.02 -3.87 2.79
CA ALA A 495 -26.09 -3.26 2.00
C ALA A 495 -25.58 -2.11 1.12
N ALA A 496 -24.74 -1.22 1.65
CA ALA A 496 -24.17 -0.12 0.88
C ALA A 496 -23.23 -0.62 -0.22
N VAL A 497 -22.38 -1.61 0.08
CA VAL A 497 -21.46 -2.20 -0.91
C VAL A 497 -22.21 -2.98 -1.99
N ALA A 498 -23.23 -3.75 -1.62
CA ALA A 498 -24.11 -4.46 -2.57
C ALA A 498 -24.84 -3.49 -3.51
N ALA A 499 -25.13 -2.28 -3.03
CA ALA A 499 -25.76 -1.23 -3.81
C ALA A 499 -24.76 -0.43 -4.66
N HIS A 500 -23.47 -0.79 -4.74
CA HIS A 500 -22.49 -0.09 -5.57
C HIS A 500 -22.97 0.08 -7.02
N GLY A 501 -22.90 1.30 -7.54
CA GLY A 501 -23.31 1.63 -8.91
C GLY A 501 -24.81 1.81 -9.09
N ARG A 502 -25.66 1.44 -8.10
CA ARG A 502 -27.11 1.69 -8.18
C ARG A 502 -27.37 3.19 -8.28
N HIS A 503 -28.23 3.56 -9.23
CA HIS A 503 -28.56 4.96 -9.55
C HIS A 503 -27.34 5.85 -9.85
N GLY A 504 -26.23 5.26 -10.32
CA GLY A 504 -25.00 6.01 -10.62
C GLY A 504 -24.20 6.44 -9.38
N HIS A 505 -24.55 5.96 -8.19
CA HIS A 505 -23.85 6.28 -6.96
C HIS A 505 -22.85 5.18 -6.56
N SER A 506 -21.65 5.60 -6.14
CA SER A 506 -20.68 4.69 -5.53
C SER A 506 -21.19 4.25 -4.16
N TYR A 507 -20.70 3.11 -3.68
CA TYR A 507 -21.15 2.52 -2.41
C TYR A 507 -21.08 3.48 -1.19
N PRO A 508 -20.07 4.38 -1.03
CA PRO A 508 -20.08 5.32 0.09
C PRO A 508 -21.16 6.38 -0.03
N ARG A 509 -21.78 6.52 -1.20
CA ARG A 509 -22.84 7.48 -1.51
C ARG A 509 -24.22 6.82 -1.56
N GLN A 510 -24.31 5.53 -1.25
CA GLN A 510 -25.60 4.86 -1.16
C GLN A 510 -26.33 5.34 0.11
N PRO A 511 -27.66 5.51 0.07
CA PRO A 511 -28.43 5.87 1.25
C PRO A 511 -28.35 4.77 2.31
N PHE A 512 -28.74 5.10 3.54
CA PHE A 512 -28.87 4.09 4.59
C PHE A 512 -29.94 3.07 4.21
N ALA A 513 -29.68 1.79 4.47
CA ALA A 513 -30.49 0.69 3.97
C ALA A 513 -31.90 0.62 4.56
N ASP A 514 -32.10 1.20 5.75
CA ASP A 514 -33.40 1.35 6.41
C ASP A 514 -33.81 2.84 6.45
N PRO A 515 -34.55 3.33 5.45
CA PRO A 515 -34.98 4.73 5.41
C PRO A 515 -35.84 5.14 6.61
N ALA A 516 -36.59 4.21 7.20
CA ALA A 516 -37.46 4.50 8.34
C ALA A 516 -36.64 4.75 9.61
N LEU A 517 -35.61 3.92 9.85
CA LEU A 517 -34.67 4.12 10.95
C LEU A 517 -33.84 5.39 10.76
N PHE A 518 -33.36 5.67 9.54
CA PHE A 518 -32.68 6.94 9.24
C PHE A 518 -33.56 8.14 9.57
N ALA A 519 -34.82 8.13 9.12
CA ALA A 519 -35.76 9.21 9.39
C ALA A 519 -36.11 9.34 10.89
N LEU A 520 -36.17 8.22 11.63
CA LEU A 520 -36.38 8.23 13.09
C LEU A 520 -35.20 8.90 13.82
N ASP A 521 -33.98 8.54 13.44
CA ASP A 521 -32.75 9.12 13.99
C ASP A 521 -32.67 10.63 13.71
N GLU A 522 -32.89 11.06 12.46
CA GLU A 522 -32.89 12.49 12.09
C GLU A 522 -33.98 13.29 12.82
N ARG A 523 -35.18 12.73 13.00
CA ARG A 523 -36.28 13.38 13.74
C ARG A 523 -35.90 13.67 15.18
N ALA A 524 -35.10 12.81 15.82
CA ALA A 524 -34.65 13.01 17.19
C ALA A 524 -33.82 14.29 17.38
N PHE A 525 -33.20 14.80 16.31
CA PHE A 525 -32.44 16.06 16.34
C PHE A 525 -33.23 17.23 15.77
N ALA A 526 -33.84 17.05 14.60
CA ALA A 526 -34.48 18.15 13.87
C ALA A 526 -35.87 18.52 14.41
N ALA A 527 -36.64 17.55 14.90
CA ALA A 527 -38.01 17.74 15.36
C ALA A 527 -38.36 16.80 16.54
N PRO A 528 -37.62 16.87 17.66
CA PRO A 528 -37.78 15.92 18.76
C PRO A 528 -39.15 15.99 19.41
N ASP A 529 -39.70 14.82 19.74
CA ASP A 529 -40.88 14.65 20.58
C ASP A 529 -40.70 13.44 21.51
N ALA A 530 -41.62 13.30 22.47
CA ALA A 530 -41.55 12.26 23.48
C ALA A 530 -41.66 10.85 22.88
N ALA A 531 -42.48 10.67 21.84
CA ALA A 531 -42.68 9.37 21.20
C ALA A 531 -41.42 8.90 20.46
N THR A 532 -40.79 9.80 19.72
CA THR A 532 -39.54 9.55 18.97
C THR A 532 -38.41 9.14 19.91
N LEU A 533 -38.18 9.89 20.99
CA LEU A 533 -37.10 9.54 21.95
C LEU A 533 -37.43 8.29 22.77
N ALA A 534 -38.71 8.05 23.09
CA ALA A 534 -39.14 6.82 23.74
C ALA A 534 -38.91 5.60 22.83
N GLU A 535 -39.21 5.70 21.53
CA GLU A 535 -38.93 4.61 20.58
C GLU A 535 -37.42 4.34 20.47
N LEU A 536 -36.59 5.37 20.30
CA LEU A 536 -35.12 5.23 20.30
C LEU A 536 -34.60 4.53 21.56
N ARG A 537 -35.13 4.90 22.72
CA ARG A 537 -34.76 4.30 24.01
C ARG A 537 -35.20 2.85 24.14
N HIS A 538 -36.47 2.55 23.88
CA HIS A 538 -37.03 1.23 24.17
C HIS A 538 -36.69 0.19 23.10
N ARG A 539 -36.78 0.57 21.83
CA ARG A 539 -36.56 -0.35 20.70
C ARG A 539 -35.08 -0.49 20.36
N TYR A 540 -34.37 0.63 20.30
CA TYR A 540 -32.97 0.67 19.84
C TYR A 540 -31.95 0.82 20.97
N ARG A 541 -32.41 0.87 22.23
CA ARG A 541 -31.55 0.98 23.43
C ARG A 541 -30.63 2.21 23.41
N VAL A 542 -31.03 3.27 22.69
CA VAL A 542 -30.32 4.55 22.70
C VAL A 542 -30.41 5.13 24.09
N ARG A 543 -29.27 5.58 24.61
CA ARG A 543 -29.19 6.29 25.89
C ARG A 543 -28.63 7.70 25.76
N TRP A 544 -27.84 7.93 24.72
CA TRP A 544 -27.15 9.19 24.47
C TRP A 544 -27.46 9.72 23.08
N LEU A 545 -27.56 11.04 22.97
CA LEU A 545 -27.63 11.74 21.70
C LEU A 545 -26.36 12.60 21.55
N PHE A 546 -25.64 12.39 20.45
CA PHE A 546 -24.54 13.26 20.04
C PHE A 546 -25.05 14.20 18.94
N ALA A 547 -25.28 15.47 19.29
CA ALA A 547 -25.86 16.45 18.37
C ALA A 547 -24.78 17.43 17.88
N ASP A 548 -24.56 17.53 16.57
CA ASP A 548 -23.66 18.51 15.97
C ASP A 548 -24.44 19.48 15.07
N ARG A 549 -24.42 20.77 15.43
CA ARG A 549 -25.11 21.84 14.68
C ARG A 549 -24.51 22.12 13.30
N ARG A 550 -23.30 21.63 13.00
CA ARG A 550 -22.68 21.70 11.68
C ARG A 550 -23.12 20.56 10.77
N ALA A 551 -23.58 19.45 11.33
CA ALA A 551 -24.01 18.28 10.56
C ALA A 551 -25.45 18.42 10.06
N GLY A 552 -26.33 19.02 10.86
CA GLY A 552 -27.72 19.25 10.49
C GLY A 552 -28.50 20.05 11.54
N PRO A 553 -29.82 20.21 11.35
CA PRO A 553 -30.68 20.91 12.29
C PRO A 553 -30.69 20.22 13.66
N VAL A 554 -30.54 21.02 14.73
CA VAL A 554 -30.72 20.57 16.12
C VAL A 554 -31.72 21.51 16.78
N ALA A 555 -32.90 20.99 17.11
CA ALA A 555 -33.98 21.81 17.65
C ALA A 555 -33.66 22.30 19.06
N ALA A 556 -33.87 23.59 19.33
CA ALA A 556 -33.67 24.16 20.67
C ALA A 556 -34.52 23.48 21.76
N ARG A 557 -35.66 22.90 21.38
CA ARG A 557 -36.55 22.16 22.29
C ARG A 557 -36.06 20.75 22.67
N LEU A 558 -34.94 20.26 22.11
CA LEU A 558 -34.40 18.93 22.44
C LEU A 558 -34.14 18.76 23.94
N GLY A 559 -33.67 19.82 24.62
CA GLY A 559 -33.44 19.84 26.06
C GLY A 559 -34.70 19.63 26.92
N ARG A 560 -35.91 19.70 26.34
CA ARG A 560 -37.17 19.38 27.05
C ARG A 560 -37.40 17.88 27.17
N TYR A 561 -36.82 17.08 26.27
CA TYR A 561 -37.05 15.64 26.16
C TYR A 561 -35.82 14.81 26.52
N ALA A 562 -34.64 15.43 26.61
CA ALA A 562 -33.40 14.80 27.03
C ALA A 562 -32.57 15.77 27.87
N ARG A 563 -31.84 15.26 28.86
CA ARG A 563 -31.00 16.07 29.74
C ARG A 563 -29.70 16.43 29.03
N LEU A 564 -29.43 17.72 28.86
CA LEU A 564 -28.13 18.20 28.38
C LEU A 564 -27.05 17.90 29.44
N GLN A 565 -25.96 17.28 29.02
CA GLN A 565 -24.86 16.90 29.92
C GLN A 565 -23.55 17.62 29.59
N HIS A 566 -23.30 17.88 28.31
CA HIS A 566 -22.06 18.53 27.87
C HIS A 566 -22.26 19.30 26.57
N THR A 567 -21.55 20.42 26.42
CA THR A 567 -21.50 21.23 25.19
C THR A 567 -20.08 21.71 24.97
N ASP A 568 -19.56 21.55 23.75
CA ASP A 568 -18.29 22.12 23.33
C ASP A 568 -18.38 22.52 21.85
N GLY A 569 -18.27 23.83 21.60
CA GLY A 569 -18.43 24.40 20.26
C GLY A 569 -19.77 24.02 19.60
N PRO A 570 -19.75 23.36 18.43
CA PRO A 570 -20.98 22.99 17.73
C PRO A 570 -21.64 21.71 18.26
N ALA A 571 -20.93 20.92 19.07
CA ALA A 571 -21.37 19.63 19.58
C ALA A 571 -22.04 19.76 20.96
N ALA A 572 -23.14 19.03 21.15
CA ALA A 572 -23.87 18.92 22.41
C ALA A 572 -24.27 17.46 22.67
N ILE A 573 -24.15 17.02 23.93
CA ILE A 573 -24.39 15.66 24.36
C ILE A 573 -25.58 15.64 25.31
N TYR A 574 -26.59 14.84 24.96
CA TYR A 574 -27.78 14.67 25.76
C TYR A 574 -27.89 13.23 26.24
N GLN A 575 -28.47 13.05 27.43
CA GLN A 575 -28.85 11.76 27.96
C GLN A 575 -30.38 11.65 27.94
N LEU A 576 -30.90 10.54 27.41
CA LEU A 576 -32.33 10.25 27.49
C LEU A 576 -32.71 9.95 28.94
N TRP A 577 -33.90 10.39 29.37
CA TRP A 577 -34.42 10.09 30.71
C TRP A 577 -34.58 8.57 30.90
N PRO A 578 -34.51 8.05 32.14
CA PRO A 578 -34.75 6.64 32.46
C PRO A 578 -36.11 6.15 31.98
#